data_AF-A0A932Q342-F1
#
_entry.id   AF-A0A932Q342-F1
#
_cell.length_a   1.000
_cell.length_b   1.000
_cell.length_c   1.000
_cell.angle_alpha   90.00
_cell.angle_beta   90.00
_cell.angle_gamma   90.00
#
_symmetry.space_group_name_H-M   'P 1'
#
loop_
_entity.id
_entity.type
_entity.pdbx_description
1 polymer ?
#
loop_
_entity_poly.entity_id
_entity_poly.type
_entity_poly.pdbx_seq_one_letter_code
_entity_poly.pdbx_strand_id
1 'polypeptide(L)'
;MNVVVVDPRNPKNVFAAGIAGVFRSNDAGLNWESKSNGLENAAIVALAQNPTKPDTLFASTENGKIFRSDDGAQSWQFVSAGETK
;
A
#
# COMPACT_ATOMS: atom_id res chain seq x y z
N MET A 1 11.22 4.74 -7.18
CA MET A 1 10.83 3.33 -7.31
C MET A 1 9.32 3.28 -7.34
N ASN A 2 8.75 2.45 -8.22
CA ASN A 2 7.30 2.20 -8.26
C ASN A 2 7.11 0.71 -7.97
N VAL A 3 6.13 0.38 -7.14
CA VAL A 3 5.77 -1.00 -6.77
C VAL A 3 4.36 -1.31 -7.27
N VAL A 4 4.16 -2.54 -7.72
CA VAL A 4 2.84 -3.09 -8.06
C VAL A 4 2.64 -4.40 -7.32
N VAL A 5 1.46 -4.57 -6.72
CA VAL A 5 1.03 -5.80 -6.03
C VAL A 5 -0.30 -6.23 -6.64
N VAL A 6 -0.41 -7.49 -7.03
CA VAL A 6 -1.64 -8.09 -7.56
C VAL A 6 -2.23 -9.01 -6.50
N ASP A 7 -3.53 -8.85 -6.22
CA ASP A 7 -4.23 -9.72 -5.28
C ASP A 7 -4.29 -11.16 -5.83
N PRO A 8 -3.74 -12.16 -5.13
CA PRO A 8 -3.71 -13.54 -5.61
C PRO A 8 -5.11 -14.17 -5.67
N ARG A 9 -6.10 -13.65 -4.93
CA ARG A 9 -7.49 -14.13 -4.96
C ARG A 9 -8.29 -13.52 -6.11
N ASN A 10 -7.91 -12.34 -6.56
CA ASN A 10 -8.60 -11.60 -7.61
C ASN A 10 -7.62 -10.73 -8.40
N PRO A 11 -7.12 -11.21 -9.55
CA PRO A 11 -6.14 -10.48 -10.35
C PRO A 11 -6.62 -9.12 -10.90
N LYS A 12 -7.93 -8.83 -10.86
CA LYS A 12 -8.44 -7.49 -11.19
C LYS A 12 -8.16 -6.47 -10.10
N ASN A 13 -7.94 -6.93 -8.87
CA ASN A 13 -7.60 -6.10 -7.73
C ASN A 13 -6.08 -5.90 -7.69
N VAL A 14 -5.62 -4.72 -8.07
CA VAL A 14 -4.21 -4.36 -8.20
C VAL A 14 -3.92 -3.11 -7.38
N PHE A 15 -2.77 -3.09 -6.71
CA PHE A 15 -2.28 -1.95 -5.98
C PHE A 15 -1.00 -1.44 -6.61
N ALA A 16 -0.87 -0.12 -6.71
CA ALA A 16 0.35 0.54 -7.15
C ALA A 16 0.78 1.56 -6.10
N ALA A 17 2.08 1.70 -5.89
CA ALA A 17 2.61 2.63 -4.91
C ALA A 17 3.87 3.36 -5.42
N GLY A 18 4.03 4.60 -5.01
CA GLY A 18 5.19 5.44 -5.35
C GLY A 18 5.13 6.81 -4.68
N ILE A 19 5.68 7.82 -5.36
CA ILE A 19 5.80 9.21 -4.85
C ILE A 19 4.43 9.82 -4.54
N ALA A 20 3.41 9.49 -5.33
CA ALA A 20 2.05 10.01 -5.16
C ALA A 20 1.21 9.23 -4.13
N GLY A 21 1.83 8.29 -3.39
CA GLY A 21 1.16 7.45 -2.41
C GLY A 21 0.72 6.09 -2.98
N VAL A 22 -0.36 5.53 -2.43
CA VAL A 22 -0.92 4.23 -2.82
C VAL A 22 -2.19 4.43 -3.65
N PHE A 23 -2.32 3.65 -4.71
CA PHE A 23 -3.48 3.59 -5.58
C PHE A 23 -3.97 2.16 -5.69
N ARG A 24 -5.27 2.00 -5.94
CA ARG A 24 -5.91 0.71 -6.18
C ARG A 24 -6.72 0.75 -7.47
N SER A 25 -6.64 -0.32 -8.22
CA SER A 25 -7.54 -0.65 -9.32
C SER A 25 -8.35 -1.89 -8.96
N ASN A 26 -9.62 -1.91 -9.33
CA ASN A 26 -10.51 -3.07 -9.23
C ASN A 26 -10.86 -3.67 -10.61
N ASP A 27 -10.20 -3.19 -11.66
CA ASP A 27 -10.47 -3.50 -13.07
C ASP A 27 -9.18 -3.79 -13.86
N ALA A 28 -8.21 -4.43 -13.21
CA ALA A 28 -6.95 -4.88 -13.80
C ALA A 28 -6.06 -3.74 -14.35
N GLY A 29 -6.14 -2.56 -13.73
CA GLY A 29 -5.29 -1.40 -14.01
C GLY A 29 -5.88 -0.41 -15.02
N LEU A 30 -7.15 -0.54 -15.39
CA LEU A 30 -7.82 0.40 -16.31
C LEU A 30 -8.18 1.71 -15.62
N ASN A 31 -8.68 1.65 -14.38
CA ASN A 31 -8.99 2.81 -13.55
C ASN A 31 -8.30 2.69 -12.18
N TRP A 32 -7.92 3.83 -11.62
CA TRP A 32 -7.17 3.91 -10.37
C TRP A 32 -7.80 4.91 -9.40
N GLU A 33 -7.96 4.48 -8.16
CA GLU A 33 -8.42 5.31 -7.05
C GLU A 33 -7.27 5.55 -6.07
N SER A 34 -7.15 6.77 -5.56
CA SER A 34 -6.22 7.06 -4.46
C SER A 34 -6.66 6.33 -3.19
N LYS A 35 -5.70 5.68 -2.55
CA LYS A 35 -5.85 4.86 -1.34
C LYS A 35 -4.78 5.23 -0.31
N SER A 36 -4.52 6.53 -0.18
CA SER A 36 -3.50 7.08 0.73
C SER A 36 -4.05 7.65 2.04
N ASN A 37 -5.32 7.37 2.37
CA ASN A 37 -5.93 7.89 3.60
C ASN A 37 -5.22 7.35 4.85
N GLY A 38 -4.71 8.24 5.70
CA GLY A 38 -3.92 7.88 6.89
C GLY A 38 -2.43 7.67 6.64
N LEU A 39 -1.98 7.72 5.37
CA LEU A 39 -0.56 7.85 5.05
C LEU A 39 -0.14 9.31 5.19
N GLU A 40 1.12 9.51 5.56
CA GLU A 40 1.74 10.83 5.52
C GLU A 40 2.14 11.23 4.10
N ASN A 41 2.47 12.51 3.91
CA ASN A 41 2.98 13.02 2.65
C ASN A 41 4.45 12.61 2.45
N ALA A 42 4.68 11.33 2.14
CA ALA A 42 5.98 10.74 1.88
C ALA A 42 5.89 9.70 0.76
N ALA A 43 6.99 9.52 0.01
CA ALA A 43 7.02 8.50 -1.03
C ALA A 43 6.93 7.09 -0.44
N ILE A 44 6.11 6.24 -1.05
CA ILE A 44 6.01 4.83 -0.69
C ILE A 44 7.09 4.06 -1.45
N VAL A 45 8.00 3.43 -0.71
CA VAL A 45 9.16 2.73 -1.28
C VAL A 45 8.94 1.21 -1.38
N ALA A 46 8.03 0.65 -0.58
CA ALA A 46 7.59 -0.72 -0.71
C ALA A 46 6.12 -0.89 -0.31
N LEU A 47 5.47 -1.87 -0.94
CA LEU A 47 4.11 -2.29 -0.65
C LEU A 47 4.05 -3.82 -0.66
N ALA A 48 3.42 -4.43 0.34
CA ALA A 48 3.25 -5.87 0.42
C ALA A 48 1.84 -6.22 0.93
N GLN A 49 1.24 -7.26 0.35
CA GLN A 49 -0.06 -7.79 0.77
C GLN A 49 0.15 -9.11 1.53
N ASN A 50 -0.60 -9.32 2.61
CA ASN A 50 -0.56 -10.57 3.34
C ASN A 50 -1.19 -11.70 2.49
N PRO A 51 -0.46 -12.79 2.19
CA PRO A 51 -0.94 -13.85 1.31
C PRO A 51 -2.11 -14.67 1.89
N THR A 52 -2.27 -14.67 3.22
CA THR A 52 -3.33 -15.41 3.94
C THR A 52 -4.49 -14.52 4.36
N LYS A 53 -4.27 -13.21 4.45
CA LYS A 53 -5.29 -12.21 4.79
C LYS A 53 -5.18 -11.02 3.83
N PRO A 54 -5.61 -11.14 2.57
CA PRO A 54 -5.24 -10.13 1.56
C PRO A 54 -5.90 -8.76 1.71
N ASP A 55 -6.79 -8.58 2.68
CA ASP A 55 -7.26 -7.25 3.09
C ASP A 55 -6.21 -6.53 3.97
N THR A 56 -5.23 -7.25 4.50
CA THR A 56 -4.08 -6.69 5.22
C THR A 56 -2.95 -6.36 4.24
N LEU A 57 -2.53 -5.10 4.21
CA LEU A 57 -1.39 -4.59 3.45
C LEU A 57 -0.42 -3.81 4.34
N PHE A 58 0.84 -3.80 3.96
CA PHE A 58 1.92 -3.03 4.60
C PHE A 58 2.55 -2.10 3.58
N ALA A 59 2.78 -0.84 3.99
CA ALA A 59 3.47 0.15 3.19
C ALA A 59 4.63 0.75 4.00
N SER A 60 5.80 0.86 3.38
CA SER A 60 6.92 1.58 3.97
C SER A 60 7.19 2.88 3.23
N THR A 61 7.48 3.94 3.97
CA THR A 61 7.79 5.26 3.44
C THR A 61 9.30 5.48 3.34
N GLU A 62 9.71 6.46 2.53
CA GLU A 62 11.12 6.82 2.34
C GLU A 62 11.83 7.31 3.62
N ASN A 63 11.08 7.83 4.60
CA ASN A 63 11.60 8.24 5.90
C ASN A 63 11.64 7.10 6.94
N GLY A 64 11.44 5.85 6.50
CA GLY A 64 11.60 4.66 7.34
C GLY A 64 10.38 4.30 8.19
N LYS A 65 9.21 4.92 7.98
CA LYS A 65 7.98 4.53 8.68
C LYS A 65 7.27 3.37 7.99
N ILE A 66 6.54 2.61 8.78
CA ILE A 66 5.76 1.45 8.36
C ILE A 66 4.30 1.70 8.75
N PHE A 67 3.43 1.56 7.77
CA PHE A 67 1.99 1.65 7.91
C PHE A 67 1.35 0.31 7.56
N ARG A 68 0.22 0.01 8.21
CA ARG A 68 -0.61 -1.15 7.92
C ARG A 68 -2.04 -0.71 7.63
N SER A 69 -2.63 -1.32 6.62
CA SER A 69 -4.06 -1.34 6.39
C SER A 69 -4.58 -2.74 6.69
N ASP A 70 -5.76 -2.85 7.31
CA ASP A 70 -6.46 -4.12 7.56
C ASP A 70 -7.80 -4.17 6.79
N ASP A 71 -8.04 -3.23 5.87
CA ASP A 71 -9.30 -3.00 5.17
C ASP A 71 -9.15 -2.87 3.63
N GLY A 72 -8.09 -3.44 3.07
CA GLY A 72 -7.84 -3.42 1.62
C GLY A 72 -7.42 -2.05 1.11
N ALA A 73 -6.55 -1.37 1.87
CA ALA A 73 -6.01 -0.03 1.63
C ALA A 73 -7.05 1.11 1.69
N GLN A 74 -8.20 0.94 2.35
CA GLN A 74 -9.13 2.06 2.55
C GLN A 74 -8.62 3.04 3.62
N SER A 75 -7.94 2.53 4.65
CA SER A 75 -7.27 3.33 5.66
C SER A 75 -5.95 2.71 6.10
N TRP A 76 -5.00 3.57 6.47
CA TRP A 76 -3.68 3.19 6.93
C TRP A 76 -3.46 3.66 8.36
N GLN A 77 -2.81 2.82 9.16
CA GLN A 77 -2.44 3.10 10.54
C GLN A 77 -0.92 3.00 10.66
N PHE A 78 -0.32 3.95 11.37
CA PHE A 78 1.10 3.88 11.71
C PHE A 78 1.36 2.68 12.63
N VAL A 79 2.37 1.88 12.31
CA VAL A 79 2.75 0.69 13.09
C VAL A 79 4.07 0.92 13.81
N SER A 80 5.09 1.36 13.08
CA SER A 80 6.43 1.56 13.62
C SER A 80 7.26 2.43 12.69
N ALA A 81 8.40 2.90 13.18
CA ALA A 81 9.47 3.42 12.36
C ALA A 81 10.70 2.53 12.55
N GLY A 82 11.48 2.33 11.49
CA GLY A 82 12.82 1.77 11.66
C GLY A 82 13.63 2.72 12.54
N GLU A 83 14.05 2.27 13.71
CA GLU A 83 14.96 3.05 14.55
C GLU A 83 16.31 3.15 13.82
N THR A 84 16.64 4.32 13.29
CA THR A 84 18.04 4.70 13.10
C THR A 84 18.62 4.97 14.47
N LYS A 85 19.32 3.97 15.02
CA LYS A 85 20.24 4.17 16.14
C LYS A 85 21.50 4.89 15.67
#